data_AF-A0A8J8CEP5-F1
#
_entry.id   AF-A0A8J8CEP5-F1
#
_cell.length_a   1.000
_cell.length_b   1.000
_cell.length_c   1.000
_cell.angle_alpha   90.00
_cell.angle_beta   90.00
_cell.angle_gamma   90.00
#
_symmetry.space_group_name_H-M   'P 1'
#
loop_
_entity.id
_entity.type
_entity.pdbx_description
1 polymer ?
#
loop_
_entity_poly.entity_id
_entity_poly.type
_entity_poly.pdbx_seq_one_letter_code
_entity_poly.pdbx_strand_id
1 'polypeptide(L)'
;MTNSNTRTGIDAGNTTARTAIGYGLPLACVAVLLAAAPVLSSWARLFGGTVVLLVTIKVGSWVLLGGSRALSLSRRETLLYWTVWPGVRPDKFLQPEEYSEPDSAMFVVGYAYLLAGGLLGLASLLAVPYIGLAGSTWLLVAGFLAAVHQGLGRILPFGLRWLGYPVEPLFNSPMQSQGVADFWSDRWNKPFIGMNRLFLTGPLASRVGIKVAAGLAFLVSGLIHELAISFPAGAGWGLPFLYFVVQAVLYTVEQEFFPAPADSNSMLRRAWTAIAVVGPVPLLFHGPFRMTFIAPLLETGRALLLAYPLEAYVSAGLWVGAVGHFMILGASFQVPEELDWETDLAQLKPLNRKVMWTYGGYIVMMIVSFGVMTALFHEQLAAGTPVALGLAGLIVLFWTVRVLVDFFYYDHEDWPDGVYYVVGHTMLTSLFLLLIAVYAAPLVVHMLGA
;
A
#
# COMPACT_ATOMS: atom_id res chain seq x y z
N MET A 1 -23.48 1.60 59.23
CA MET A 1 -22.67 2.27 58.19
C MET A 1 -22.83 1.46 56.91
N THR A 2 -23.69 1.97 56.04
CA THR A 2 -24.04 1.45 54.72
C THR A 2 -23.11 2.03 53.66
N ASN A 3 -23.08 1.36 52.49
CA ASN A 3 -22.49 1.73 51.20
C ASN A 3 -20.99 1.46 51.00
N SER A 4 -20.53 0.90 49.87
CA SER A 4 -21.20 0.62 48.59
C SER A 4 -20.46 -0.50 47.84
N ASN A 5 -21.14 -1.62 47.68
CA ASN A 5 -20.76 -2.68 46.76
C ASN A 5 -21.47 -2.38 45.42
N THR A 6 -20.98 -1.40 44.67
CA THR A 6 -21.47 -1.11 43.30
C THR A 6 -20.82 -2.08 42.34
N ARG A 7 -21.31 -3.33 42.36
CA ARG A 7 -21.36 -4.14 41.13
C ARG A 7 -22.19 -3.33 40.14
N THR A 8 -21.52 -2.69 39.19
CA THR A 8 -22.17 -2.13 38.02
C THR A 8 -22.89 -3.28 37.32
N GLY A 9 -24.22 -3.32 37.48
CA GLY A 9 -25.10 -4.08 36.63
C GLY A 9 -24.96 -3.53 35.21
N ILE A 10 -23.99 -4.04 34.46
CA ILE A 10 -24.06 -4.00 33.01
C ILE A 10 -25.19 -4.97 32.67
N ASP A 11 -26.36 -4.40 32.39
CA ASP A 11 -27.60 -5.14 32.07
C ASP A 11 -27.32 -6.32 31.14
N ALA A 12 -27.55 -7.54 31.62
CA ALA A 12 -27.42 -8.76 30.81
C ALA A 12 -28.31 -8.70 29.54
N GLY A 13 -29.42 -7.94 29.59
CA GLY A 13 -30.28 -7.67 28.43
C GLY A 13 -29.60 -6.82 27.34
N ASN A 14 -28.78 -5.84 27.73
CA ASN A 14 -28.04 -4.98 26.79
C ASN A 14 -26.91 -5.78 26.09
N THR A 15 -26.27 -6.70 26.82
CA THR A 15 -25.23 -7.59 26.27
C THR A 15 -25.79 -8.56 25.23
N THR A 16 -26.99 -9.11 25.47
CA THR A 16 -27.65 -10.05 24.55
C THR A 16 -28.08 -9.36 23.26
N ALA A 17 -28.70 -8.18 23.37
CA ALA A 17 -29.10 -7.38 22.20
C ALA A 17 -27.90 -6.93 21.36
N ARG A 18 -26.82 -6.45 22.00
CA ARG A 18 -25.57 -6.08 21.31
C ARG A 18 -24.92 -7.25 20.59
N THR A 19 -24.92 -8.43 21.21
CA THR A 19 -24.41 -9.65 20.58
C THR A 19 -25.26 -10.02 19.36
N ALA A 20 -26.59 -10.02 19.49
CA ALA A 20 -27.49 -10.31 18.38
C ALA A 20 -27.29 -9.35 17.19
N ILE A 21 -27.15 -8.04 17.45
CA ILE A 21 -26.91 -7.04 16.41
C ILE A 21 -25.50 -7.20 15.82
N GLY A 22 -24.48 -7.37 16.68
CA GLY A 22 -23.08 -7.43 16.30
C GLY A 22 -22.76 -8.55 15.31
N TYR A 23 -23.34 -9.74 15.55
CA TYR A 23 -23.20 -10.90 14.66
C TYR A 23 -24.28 -10.94 13.57
N GLY A 24 -25.51 -10.52 13.90
CA GLY A 24 -26.66 -10.63 13.01
C GLY A 24 -26.60 -9.68 11.82
N LEU A 25 -26.08 -8.47 12.00
CA LEU A 25 -26.05 -7.47 10.93
C LEU A 25 -25.16 -7.89 9.74
N PRO A 26 -23.89 -8.31 9.92
CA PRO A 26 -23.09 -8.84 8.82
C PRO A 26 -23.75 -10.03 8.12
N LEU A 27 -24.33 -10.97 8.88
CA LEU A 27 -24.99 -12.16 8.33
C LEU A 27 -26.25 -11.81 7.53
N ALA A 28 -27.07 -10.88 8.02
CA ALA A 28 -28.25 -10.39 7.32
C ALA A 28 -27.84 -9.69 6.01
N CYS A 29 -26.76 -8.90 6.03
CA CYS A 29 -26.23 -8.27 4.83
C CYS A 29 -25.80 -9.30 3.78
N VAL A 30 -25.08 -10.36 4.19
CA VAL A 30 -24.72 -11.46 3.30
C VAL A 30 -25.97 -12.13 2.71
N ALA A 31 -26.99 -12.42 3.52
CA ALA A 31 -28.23 -13.02 3.04
C ALA A 31 -28.94 -12.13 2.00
N VAL A 32 -29.00 -10.81 2.23
CA VAL A 32 -29.57 -9.84 1.29
C VAL A 32 -28.75 -9.79 -0.01
N LEU A 33 -27.42 -9.76 0.07
CA LEU A 33 -26.55 -9.77 -1.11
C LEU A 33 -26.75 -11.03 -1.95
N LEU A 34 -26.85 -12.20 -1.31
CA LEU A 34 -27.11 -13.47 -1.99
C LEU A 34 -28.50 -13.51 -2.62
N ALA A 35 -29.53 -12.99 -1.93
CA ALA A 35 -30.89 -12.92 -2.48
C ALA A 35 -30.99 -11.94 -3.66
N ALA A 36 -30.27 -10.82 -3.60
CA ALA A 36 -30.19 -9.83 -4.67
C ALA A 36 -29.25 -10.24 -5.82
N ALA A 37 -28.48 -11.32 -5.68
CA ALA A 37 -27.47 -11.73 -6.66
C ALA A 37 -27.98 -11.75 -8.12
N PRO A 38 -29.17 -12.28 -8.44
CA PRO A 38 -29.64 -12.36 -9.83
C PRO A 38 -29.82 -11.00 -10.51
N VAL A 39 -30.06 -9.93 -9.75
CA VAL A 39 -30.29 -8.57 -10.28
C VAL A 39 -29.05 -7.68 -10.20
N LEU A 40 -27.98 -8.12 -9.54
CA LEU A 40 -26.73 -7.38 -9.39
C LEU A 40 -25.74 -7.74 -10.49
N SER A 41 -25.11 -6.72 -11.09
CA SER A 41 -23.96 -6.91 -11.98
C SER A 41 -22.74 -7.43 -11.21
N SER A 42 -21.76 -8.01 -11.90
CA SER A 42 -20.51 -8.50 -11.29
C SER A 42 -19.80 -7.43 -10.46
N TRP A 43 -19.74 -6.18 -10.94
CA TRP A 43 -19.17 -5.05 -10.22
C TRP A 43 -20.00 -4.65 -9.00
N ALA A 44 -21.33 -4.66 -9.10
CA ALA A 44 -22.20 -4.38 -7.95
C ALA A 44 -22.07 -5.45 -6.87
N ARG A 45 -21.92 -6.73 -7.27
CA ARG A 45 -21.61 -7.84 -6.35
C ARG A 45 -20.24 -7.67 -5.71
N LEU A 46 -19.22 -7.22 -6.45
CA LEU A 46 -17.87 -7.01 -5.90
C LEU A 46 -17.87 -5.89 -4.86
N PHE A 47 -18.49 -4.76 -5.21
CA PHE A 47 -18.64 -3.63 -4.30
C PHE A 47 -19.46 -4.00 -3.06
N GLY A 48 -20.60 -4.68 -3.25
CA GLY A 48 -21.45 -5.18 -2.16
C GLY A 48 -20.70 -6.16 -1.24
N GLY A 49 -20.06 -7.17 -1.83
CA GLY A 49 -19.30 -8.20 -1.11
C GLY A 49 -18.05 -7.68 -0.39
N THR A 50 -17.51 -6.53 -0.79
CA THR A 50 -16.30 -5.95 -0.19
C THR A 50 -16.62 -4.77 0.72
N VAL A 51 -17.20 -3.70 0.19
CA VAL A 51 -17.40 -2.42 0.92
C VAL A 51 -18.55 -2.53 1.91
N VAL A 52 -19.71 -3.03 1.49
CA VAL A 52 -20.88 -3.15 2.37
C VAL A 52 -20.59 -4.17 3.48
N LEU A 53 -19.94 -5.28 3.14
CA LEU A 53 -19.51 -6.26 4.14
C LEU A 53 -18.51 -5.66 5.13
N LEU A 54 -17.50 -4.92 4.67
CA LEU A 54 -16.55 -4.26 5.57
C LEU A 54 -17.26 -3.27 6.52
N VAL A 55 -18.16 -2.44 5.99
CA VAL A 55 -18.93 -1.48 6.80
C VAL A 55 -19.80 -2.18 7.83
N THR A 56 -20.53 -3.23 7.44
CA THR A 56 -21.38 -3.97 8.39
C THR A 56 -20.56 -4.70 9.45
N ILE A 57 -19.39 -5.24 9.12
CA ILE A 57 -18.45 -5.79 10.10
C ILE A 57 -17.92 -4.69 11.03
N LYS A 58 -17.58 -3.50 10.52
CA LYS A 58 -17.18 -2.36 11.35
C LYS A 58 -18.30 -1.94 12.30
N VAL A 59 -19.55 -1.89 11.85
CA VAL A 59 -20.71 -1.61 12.71
C VAL A 59 -20.86 -2.71 13.75
N GLY A 60 -20.77 -3.99 13.35
CA GLY A 60 -20.85 -5.11 14.28
C GLY A 60 -19.77 -5.04 15.36
N SER A 61 -18.54 -4.71 14.98
CA SER A 61 -17.42 -4.55 15.89
C SER A 61 -17.63 -3.38 16.85
N TRP A 62 -18.09 -2.24 16.34
CA TRP A 62 -18.43 -1.06 17.14
C TRP A 62 -19.52 -1.37 18.18
N VAL A 63 -20.57 -2.12 17.80
CA VAL A 63 -21.66 -2.52 18.71
C VAL A 63 -21.18 -3.51 19.77
N LEU A 64 -20.36 -4.50 19.39
CA LEU A 64 -19.80 -5.49 20.31
C LEU A 64 -18.86 -4.84 21.34
N LEU A 65 -18.07 -3.85 20.90
CA LEU A 65 -17.12 -3.15 21.76
C LEU A 65 -17.75 -1.98 22.53
N GLY A 66 -18.92 -1.47 22.10
CA GLY A 66 -19.56 -0.28 22.67
C GLY A 66 -20.12 -0.41 24.08
N GLY A 67 -19.97 -1.57 24.72
CA GLY A 67 -20.15 -1.71 26.17
C GLY A 67 -18.93 -1.36 27.01
N SER A 68 -17.77 -1.12 26.38
CA SER A 68 -16.53 -0.79 27.05
C SER A 68 -16.21 0.72 26.96
N ARG A 69 -15.34 1.23 27.84
CA ARG A 69 -14.73 2.57 27.72
C ARG A 69 -13.99 2.80 26.38
N ALA A 70 -13.85 1.77 25.54
CA ALA A 70 -13.06 1.75 24.31
C ALA A 70 -13.71 2.41 23.08
N LEU A 71 -14.76 3.23 23.25
CA LEU A 71 -15.33 4.06 22.17
C LEU A 71 -15.21 5.56 22.43
N SER A 72 -14.25 6.00 23.25
CA SER A 72 -13.98 7.42 23.50
C SER A 72 -13.22 8.12 22.36
N LEU A 73 -13.45 7.72 21.11
CA LEU A 73 -12.80 8.31 19.94
C LEU A 73 -13.26 9.76 19.75
N SER A 74 -12.32 10.65 19.47
CA SER A 74 -12.61 12.02 19.03
C SER A 74 -13.34 12.02 17.67
N ARG A 75 -13.90 13.18 17.29
CA ARG A 75 -14.58 13.33 15.98
C ARG A 75 -13.64 13.03 14.81
N ARG A 76 -12.37 13.41 14.91
CA ARG A 76 -11.36 13.19 13.87
C ARG A 76 -11.00 11.70 13.77
N GLU A 77 -10.75 11.05 14.89
CA GLU A 77 -10.46 9.61 14.94
C GLU A 77 -11.64 8.78 14.45
N THR A 78 -12.86 9.18 14.81
CA THR A 78 -14.09 8.56 14.31
C THR A 78 -14.18 8.68 12.80
N LEU A 79 -13.94 9.88 12.25
CA LEU A 79 -13.95 10.09 10.80
C LEU A 79 -12.90 9.20 10.11
N LEU A 80 -11.66 9.21 10.60
CA LEU A 80 -10.57 8.39 10.04
C LEU A 80 -10.87 6.89 10.12
N TYR A 81 -11.41 6.41 11.25
CA TYR A 81 -11.80 5.02 11.43
C TYR A 81 -12.84 4.59 10.39
N TRP A 82 -13.85 5.42 10.12
CA TRP A 82 -14.93 5.07 9.19
C TRP A 82 -14.55 5.20 7.73
N THR A 83 -13.67 6.13 7.36
CA THR A 83 -13.37 6.45 5.95
C THR A 83 -12.03 5.91 5.45
N VAL A 84 -10.94 6.15 6.18
CA VAL A 84 -9.58 5.90 5.72
C VAL A 84 -9.04 4.57 6.24
N TRP A 85 -9.33 4.22 7.49
CA TRP A 85 -8.76 3.05 8.13
C TRP A 85 -9.44 1.75 7.69
N PRO A 86 -8.72 0.74 7.16
CA PRO A 86 -9.34 -0.52 6.75
C PRO A 86 -9.62 -1.47 7.93
N GLY A 87 -9.08 -1.19 9.12
CA GLY A 87 -9.29 -2.00 10.32
C GLY A 87 -10.70 -1.93 10.89
N VAL A 88 -11.16 -3.04 11.49
CA VAL A 88 -12.49 -3.14 12.08
C VAL A 88 -12.52 -2.95 13.58
N ARG A 89 -11.37 -2.74 14.23
CA ARG A 89 -11.22 -2.63 15.69
C ARG A 89 -11.05 -1.16 16.09
N PRO A 90 -12.12 -0.46 16.49
CA PRO A 90 -12.03 0.95 16.90
C PRO A 90 -11.23 1.13 18.19
N ASP A 91 -11.20 0.14 19.06
CA ASP A 91 -10.40 0.13 20.29
C ASP A 91 -8.89 0.13 20.03
N LYS A 92 -8.46 -0.40 18.87
CA LYS A 92 -7.07 -0.34 18.41
C LYS A 92 -6.68 1.00 17.80
N PHE A 93 -7.66 1.88 17.60
CA PHE A 93 -7.45 3.26 17.20
C PHE A 93 -7.19 4.16 18.42
N LEU A 94 -7.52 3.68 19.62
CA LEU A 94 -7.24 4.34 20.88
C LEU A 94 -5.83 4.00 21.38
N GLN A 95 -5.16 5.00 21.92
CA GLN A 95 -3.75 4.93 22.30
C GLN A 95 -3.50 3.87 23.40
N PRO A 96 -2.45 3.05 23.28
CA PRO A 96 -1.76 2.48 24.41
C PRO A 96 -0.38 3.17 24.58
N GLU A 97 -0.37 4.42 25.06
CA GLU A 97 0.80 5.20 25.56
C GLU A 97 2.07 5.38 24.68
N GLU A 98 2.78 6.49 24.94
CA GLU A 98 3.99 7.07 24.30
C GLU A 98 4.03 7.06 22.75
N TYR A 99 3.67 8.22 22.17
CA TYR A 99 3.91 8.50 20.76
C TYR A 99 5.40 8.38 20.43
N SER A 100 5.74 7.42 19.57
CA SER A 100 7.02 7.36 18.87
C SER A 100 6.82 7.70 17.41
N GLU A 101 7.70 8.55 16.90
CA GLU A 101 7.80 8.87 15.48
C GLU A 101 7.93 7.55 14.68
N PRO A 102 7.19 7.39 13.56
CA PRO A 102 7.21 6.14 12.83
C PRO A 102 8.56 5.88 12.17
N ASP A 103 8.96 4.61 12.08
CA ASP A 103 10.15 4.20 11.34
C ASP A 103 10.03 4.64 9.86
N SER A 104 10.94 5.53 9.43
CA SER A 104 10.98 6.10 8.08
C SER A 104 11.23 5.05 7.01
N ALA A 105 11.90 3.93 7.35
CA ALA A 105 12.12 2.83 6.43
C ALA A 105 10.81 2.22 5.92
N MET A 106 9.73 2.28 6.72
CA MET A 106 8.41 1.82 6.30
C MET A 106 7.86 2.62 5.13
N PHE A 107 8.12 3.93 5.09
CA PHE A 107 7.77 4.77 3.95
C PHE A 107 8.62 4.43 2.74
N VAL A 108 9.96 4.38 2.89
CA VAL A 108 10.87 4.10 1.76
C VAL A 108 10.55 2.77 1.11
N VAL A 109 10.42 1.71 1.91
CA VAL A 109 10.08 0.36 1.42
C VAL A 109 8.68 0.33 0.82
N GLY A 110 7.70 0.95 1.48
CA GLY A 110 6.33 1.04 0.95
C GLY A 110 6.30 1.78 -0.40
N TYR A 111 7.00 2.88 -0.52
CA TYR A 111 7.10 3.66 -1.74
C TYR A 111 7.79 2.88 -2.86
N ALA A 112 8.86 2.16 -2.56
CA ALA A 112 9.52 1.28 -3.52
C ALA A 112 8.57 0.18 -4.04
N TYR A 113 7.77 -0.45 -3.17
CA TYR A 113 6.74 -1.42 -3.59
C TYR A 113 5.62 -0.78 -4.40
N LEU A 114 5.25 0.47 -4.11
CA LEU A 114 4.28 1.23 -4.89
C LEU A 114 4.78 1.45 -6.32
N LEU A 115 6.03 1.90 -6.48
CA LEU A 115 6.67 2.06 -7.79
C LEU A 115 6.81 0.71 -8.52
N ALA A 116 7.31 -0.33 -7.85
CA ALA A 116 7.46 -1.66 -8.43
C ALA A 116 6.10 -2.23 -8.88
N GLY A 117 5.04 -2.04 -8.10
CA GLY A 117 3.68 -2.44 -8.47
C GLY A 117 3.14 -1.68 -9.68
N GLY A 118 3.42 -0.37 -9.77
CA GLY A 118 3.09 0.45 -10.95
C GLY A 118 3.83 -0.01 -12.22
N LEU A 119 5.13 -0.31 -12.10
CA LEU A 119 5.93 -0.86 -13.20
C LEU A 119 5.45 -2.23 -13.64
N LEU A 120 5.09 -3.12 -12.71
CA LEU A 120 4.45 -4.41 -13.03
C LEU A 120 3.08 -4.22 -13.70
N GLY A 121 2.33 -3.21 -13.29
CA GLY A 121 1.09 -2.79 -13.95
C GLY A 121 1.34 -2.40 -15.41
N LEU A 122 2.29 -1.51 -15.69
CA LEU A 122 2.66 -1.13 -17.06
C LEU A 122 3.18 -2.33 -17.87
N ALA A 123 4.06 -3.14 -17.28
CA ALA A 123 4.58 -4.36 -17.90
C ALA A 123 3.45 -5.33 -18.27
N SER A 124 2.42 -5.47 -17.41
CA SER A 124 1.28 -6.33 -17.70
C SER A 124 0.50 -5.91 -18.95
N LEU A 125 0.37 -4.59 -19.20
CA LEU A 125 -0.26 -4.02 -20.40
C LEU A 125 0.56 -4.30 -21.66
N LEU A 126 1.88 -4.13 -21.56
CA LEU A 126 2.82 -4.32 -22.68
C LEU A 126 3.06 -5.81 -22.99
N ALA A 127 2.92 -6.70 -22.01
CA ALA A 127 3.21 -8.12 -22.13
C ALA A 127 2.14 -8.93 -22.90
N VAL A 128 0.94 -8.38 -23.09
CA VAL A 128 -0.21 -9.10 -23.70
C VAL A 128 0.14 -9.81 -25.03
N PRO A 129 0.89 -9.22 -25.97
CA PRO A 129 1.25 -9.90 -27.23
C PRO A 129 2.21 -11.08 -27.05
N TYR A 130 2.95 -11.13 -25.94
CA TYR A 130 4.02 -12.10 -25.71
C TYR A 130 3.58 -13.27 -24.83
N ILE A 131 2.74 -13.01 -23.82
CA ILE A 131 2.30 -14.03 -22.84
C ILE A 131 0.77 -14.24 -22.83
N GLY A 132 0.05 -13.54 -23.71
CA GLY A 132 -1.40 -13.58 -23.81
C GLY A 132 -2.11 -12.84 -22.66
N LEU A 133 -3.39 -12.56 -22.85
CA LEU A 133 -4.24 -11.87 -21.86
C LEU A 133 -4.28 -12.62 -20.52
N ALA A 134 -4.43 -13.96 -20.57
CA ALA A 134 -4.46 -14.80 -19.38
C ALA A 134 -3.14 -14.77 -18.58
N GLY A 135 -1.99 -14.66 -19.25
CA GLY A 135 -0.69 -14.49 -18.60
C GLY A 135 -0.53 -13.08 -18.00
N SER A 136 -0.89 -12.05 -18.76
CA SER A 136 -0.82 -10.66 -18.30
C SER A 136 -1.68 -10.37 -17.08
N THR A 137 -2.84 -11.02 -16.91
CA THR A 137 -3.65 -10.84 -15.68
C THR A 137 -2.90 -11.28 -14.43
N TRP A 138 -2.00 -12.26 -14.50
CA TRP A 138 -1.16 -12.64 -13.35
C TRP A 138 -0.13 -11.57 -13.00
N LEU A 139 0.50 -10.96 -14.01
CA LEU A 139 1.40 -9.82 -13.79
C LEU A 139 0.66 -8.64 -13.15
N LEU A 140 -0.57 -8.36 -13.60
CA LEU A 140 -1.38 -7.29 -13.01
C LEU A 140 -1.77 -7.61 -11.55
N VAL A 141 -2.16 -8.86 -11.25
CA VAL A 141 -2.41 -9.30 -9.86
C VAL A 141 -1.16 -9.13 -8.99
N ALA A 142 0.01 -9.53 -9.48
CA ALA A 142 1.27 -9.31 -8.75
C ALA A 142 1.56 -7.82 -8.53
N GLY A 143 1.31 -6.98 -9.54
CA GLY A 143 1.41 -5.52 -9.44
C GLY A 143 0.48 -4.94 -8.38
N PHE A 144 -0.79 -5.38 -8.33
CA PHE A 144 -1.74 -4.96 -7.29
C PHE A 144 -1.32 -5.40 -5.88
N LEU A 145 -0.85 -6.65 -5.71
CA LEU A 145 -0.37 -7.11 -4.42
C LEU A 145 0.86 -6.32 -3.95
N ALA A 146 1.79 -6.00 -4.86
CA ALA A 146 2.93 -5.14 -4.56
C ALA A 146 2.49 -3.72 -4.19
N ALA A 147 1.74 -3.05 -5.07
CA ALA A 147 1.35 -1.65 -4.88
C ALA A 147 0.43 -1.45 -3.67
N VAL A 148 -0.62 -2.28 -3.54
CA VAL A 148 -1.67 -2.06 -2.53
C VAL A 148 -1.28 -2.69 -1.20
N HIS A 149 -0.92 -3.97 -1.17
CA HIS A 149 -0.70 -4.67 0.11
C HIS A 149 0.68 -4.37 0.68
N GLN A 150 1.72 -4.32 -0.16
CA GLN A 150 3.07 -3.99 0.30
C GLN A 150 3.36 -2.49 0.28
N GLY A 151 2.86 -1.75 -0.71
CA GLY A 151 3.10 -0.31 -0.82
C GLY A 151 2.19 0.51 0.09
N LEU A 152 0.94 0.70 -0.32
CA LEU A 152 -0.05 1.46 0.44
C LEU A 152 -0.28 0.87 1.84
N GLY A 153 -0.19 -0.45 1.99
CA GLY A 153 -0.27 -1.14 3.27
C GLY A 153 0.79 -0.71 4.30
N ARG A 154 1.91 -0.13 3.86
CA ARG A 154 2.94 0.48 4.72
C ARG A 154 2.81 1.99 4.80
N ILE A 155 2.58 2.65 3.67
CA ILE A 155 2.50 4.13 3.59
C ILE A 155 1.31 4.67 4.39
N LEU A 156 0.14 4.01 4.33
CA LEU A 156 -1.05 4.47 5.03
C LEU A 156 -0.89 4.48 6.56
N PRO A 157 -0.53 3.36 7.24
CA PRO A 157 -0.30 3.39 8.67
C PRO A 157 0.88 4.29 9.05
N PHE A 158 1.93 4.36 8.22
CA PHE A 158 3.02 5.31 8.43
C PHE A 158 2.51 6.76 8.44
N GLY A 159 1.73 7.18 7.45
CA GLY A 159 1.23 8.56 7.35
C GLY A 159 0.27 8.91 8.48
N LEU A 160 -0.61 7.99 8.87
CA LEU A 160 -1.48 8.19 10.03
C LEU A 160 -0.68 8.33 11.33
N ARG A 161 0.36 7.49 11.53
CA ARG A 161 1.27 7.63 12.67
C ARG A 161 2.03 8.93 12.63
N TRP A 162 2.53 9.35 11.48
CA TRP A 162 3.24 10.63 11.33
C TRP A 162 2.33 11.84 11.66
N LEU A 163 1.02 11.71 11.39
CA LEU A 163 -0.01 12.68 11.79
C LEU A 163 -0.46 12.56 13.27
N GLY A 164 0.17 11.70 14.07
CA GLY A 164 -0.12 11.53 15.50
C GLY A 164 -1.18 10.48 15.84
N TYR A 165 -1.65 9.67 14.86
CA TYR A 165 -2.64 8.62 15.10
C TYR A 165 -1.96 7.25 15.26
N PRO A 166 -2.00 6.61 16.45
CA PRO A 166 -1.22 5.41 16.75
C PRO A 166 -1.84 4.13 16.20
N VAL A 167 -1.99 4.07 14.88
CA VAL A 167 -2.53 2.89 14.20
C VAL A 167 -1.49 1.78 14.08
N GLU A 168 -1.93 0.53 14.27
CA GLU A 168 -1.06 -0.63 14.07
C GLU A 168 -0.68 -0.79 12.58
N PRO A 169 0.48 -1.39 12.24
CA PRO A 169 0.79 -1.73 10.85
C PRO A 169 -0.25 -2.67 10.24
N LEU A 170 -0.58 -2.51 8.96
CA LEU A 170 -1.51 -3.41 8.26
C LEU A 170 -0.87 -4.77 7.93
N PHE A 171 0.44 -4.77 7.68
CA PHE A 171 1.26 -5.94 7.38
C PHE A 171 2.59 -5.84 8.13
N ASN A 172 3.14 -6.97 8.54
CA ASN A 172 4.44 -7.06 9.23
C ASN A 172 5.39 -7.98 8.46
N SER A 173 6.11 -7.42 7.48
CA SER A 173 7.10 -8.13 6.64
C SER A 173 6.70 -9.57 6.26
N PRO A 174 5.59 -9.78 5.50
CA PRO A 174 5.05 -11.13 5.24
C PRO A 174 6.02 -12.07 4.52
N MET A 175 6.95 -11.52 3.73
CA MET A 175 7.97 -12.30 3.02
C MET A 175 9.04 -12.90 3.95
N GLN A 176 9.10 -12.45 5.21
CA GLN A 176 10.04 -13.00 6.20
C GLN A 176 9.43 -14.13 7.04
N SER A 177 8.20 -14.55 6.72
CA SER A 177 7.47 -15.57 7.48
C SER A 177 8.22 -16.91 7.52
N GLN A 178 8.25 -17.56 8.68
CA GLN A 178 8.87 -18.88 8.89
C GLN A 178 7.87 -20.00 9.18
N GLY A 179 6.60 -19.75 8.88
CA GLY A 179 5.55 -20.75 8.85
C GLY A 179 4.23 -20.18 8.38
N VAL A 180 3.30 -21.06 8.02
CA VAL A 180 1.89 -20.76 7.75
C VAL A 180 1.26 -20.10 8.98
N ALA A 181 1.59 -20.58 10.19
CA ALA A 181 1.14 -19.98 11.43
C ALA A 181 1.62 -18.53 11.59
N ASP A 182 2.93 -18.28 11.38
CA ASP A 182 3.56 -16.96 11.47
C ASP A 182 2.96 -15.98 10.44
N PHE A 183 2.77 -16.44 9.20
CA PHE A 183 2.17 -15.66 8.14
C PHE A 183 0.74 -15.19 8.49
N TRP A 184 -0.16 -16.11 8.87
CA TRP A 184 -1.58 -15.79 9.05
C TRP A 184 -1.94 -15.22 10.43
N SER A 185 -1.08 -15.37 11.45
CA SER A 185 -1.41 -14.95 12.83
C SER A 185 -0.76 -13.64 13.28
N ASP A 186 0.32 -13.19 12.61
CA ASP A 186 0.97 -11.91 12.89
C ASP A 186 1.28 -11.08 11.64
N ARG A 187 1.70 -11.70 10.53
CA ARG A 187 2.34 -10.93 9.45
C ARG A 187 1.41 -10.43 8.36
N TRP A 188 0.38 -11.19 8.02
CA TRP A 188 -0.53 -10.88 6.93
C TRP A 188 -1.86 -10.34 7.43
N ASN A 189 -2.24 -9.14 6.95
CA ASN A 189 -3.57 -8.54 7.16
C ASN A 189 -3.97 -8.49 8.66
N LYS A 190 -3.22 -7.70 9.44
CA LYS A 190 -3.50 -7.47 10.87
C LYS A 190 -4.94 -7.02 11.17
N PRO A 191 -5.59 -6.15 10.36
CA PRO A 191 -7.03 -5.89 10.46
C PRO A 191 -7.89 -7.14 10.55
N PHE A 192 -7.64 -8.12 9.69
CA PHE A 192 -8.41 -9.36 9.63
C PHE A 192 -8.08 -10.29 10.80
N ILE A 193 -6.83 -10.29 11.27
CA ILE A 193 -6.46 -10.98 12.53
C ILE A 193 -7.25 -10.39 13.71
N GLY A 194 -7.33 -9.07 13.80
CA GLY A 194 -8.10 -8.36 14.83
C GLY A 194 -9.61 -8.66 14.76
N MET A 195 -10.15 -8.75 13.54
CA MET A 195 -11.53 -9.20 13.27
C MET A 195 -11.74 -10.64 13.75
N ASN A 196 -10.89 -11.58 13.34
CA ASN A 196 -11.00 -12.99 13.72
C ASN A 196 -10.94 -13.17 15.23
N ARG A 197 -10.05 -12.45 15.92
CA ARG A 197 -9.96 -12.49 17.39
C ARG A 197 -11.25 -11.99 18.06
N LEU A 198 -11.90 -10.97 17.49
CA LEU A 198 -13.14 -10.42 18.04
C LEU A 198 -14.36 -11.30 17.77
N PHE A 199 -14.54 -11.74 16.53
CA PHE A 199 -15.77 -12.42 16.09
C PHE A 199 -15.70 -13.94 16.12
N LEU A 200 -14.51 -14.54 16.07
CA LEU A 200 -14.37 -15.99 15.89
C LEU A 200 -13.50 -16.61 16.97
N THR A 201 -12.19 -16.42 16.92
CA THR A 201 -11.27 -17.19 17.74
C THR A 201 -11.35 -16.86 19.22
N GLY A 202 -11.57 -15.60 19.61
CA GLY A 202 -11.74 -15.21 21.01
C GLY A 202 -12.93 -15.91 21.68
N PRO A 203 -14.16 -15.77 21.14
CA PRO A 203 -15.33 -16.45 21.68
C PRO A 203 -15.23 -17.98 21.65
N LEU A 204 -14.67 -18.57 20.58
CA LEU A 204 -14.61 -20.02 20.40
C LEU A 204 -13.47 -20.71 21.17
N ALA A 205 -12.30 -20.08 21.31
CA ALA A 205 -11.12 -20.73 21.88
C ALA A 205 -11.35 -21.20 23.33
N SER A 206 -12.17 -20.46 24.09
CA SER A 206 -12.57 -20.86 25.46
C SER A 206 -13.39 -22.16 25.52
N ARG A 207 -14.05 -22.55 24.42
CA ARG A 207 -14.95 -23.72 24.36
C ARG A 207 -14.32 -24.93 23.67
N VAL A 208 -13.57 -24.71 22.59
CA VAL A 208 -13.04 -25.79 21.73
C VAL A 208 -11.51 -25.83 21.65
N GLY A 209 -10.83 -24.92 22.35
CA GLY A 209 -9.38 -24.77 22.31
C GLY A 209 -8.89 -24.01 21.07
N ILE A 210 -7.67 -23.47 21.16
CA ILE A 210 -7.11 -22.56 20.15
C ILE A 210 -6.83 -23.25 18.81
N LYS A 211 -6.40 -24.52 18.81
CA LYS A 211 -6.12 -25.26 17.57
C LYS A 211 -7.37 -25.44 16.71
N VAL A 212 -8.48 -25.88 17.32
CA VAL A 212 -9.77 -26.05 16.64
C VAL A 212 -10.34 -24.68 16.22
N ALA A 213 -10.24 -23.67 17.09
CA ALA A 213 -10.68 -22.32 16.76
C ALA A 213 -9.92 -21.73 15.56
N ALA A 214 -8.61 -21.97 15.44
CA ALA A 214 -7.79 -21.55 14.31
C ALA A 214 -8.19 -22.28 13.00
N GLY A 215 -8.42 -23.60 13.07
CA GLY A 215 -8.92 -24.37 11.93
C GLY A 215 -10.28 -23.86 11.43
N LEU A 216 -11.22 -23.59 12.34
CA LEU A 216 -12.51 -22.99 12.00
C LEU A 216 -12.38 -21.58 11.41
N ALA A 217 -11.42 -20.78 11.90
CA ALA A 217 -11.17 -19.45 11.34
C ALA A 217 -10.71 -19.50 9.88
N PHE A 218 -9.91 -20.51 9.48
CA PHE A 218 -9.57 -20.72 8.08
C PHE A 218 -10.81 -21.06 7.24
N LEU A 219 -11.68 -21.96 7.71
CA LEU A 219 -12.91 -22.32 6.97
C LEU A 219 -13.85 -21.11 6.80
N VAL A 220 -14.06 -20.33 7.86
CA VAL A 220 -14.86 -19.09 7.77
C VAL A 220 -14.20 -18.08 6.84
N SER A 221 -12.87 -17.94 6.88
CA SER A 221 -12.15 -17.10 5.92
C SER A 221 -12.36 -17.56 4.49
N GLY A 222 -12.37 -18.87 4.23
CA GLY A 222 -12.73 -19.45 2.94
C GLY A 222 -14.10 -18.99 2.45
N LEU A 223 -15.13 -19.03 3.29
CA LEU A 223 -16.47 -18.55 2.95
C LEU A 223 -16.50 -17.04 2.68
N ILE A 224 -15.76 -16.24 3.45
CA ILE A 224 -15.66 -14.79 3.19
C ILE A 224 -14.98 -14.53 1.85
N HIS A 225 -13.97 -15.32 1.47
CA HIS A 225 -13.31 -15.17 0.17
C HIS A 225 -14.14 -15.70 -0.99
N GLU A 226 -15.02 -16.68 -0.78
CA GLU A 226 -16.07 -17.02 -1.77
C GLU A 226 -16.96 -15.80 -2.04
N LEU A 227 -17.38 -15.09 -0.99
CA LEU A 227 -18.19 -13.87 -1.11
C LEU A 227 -17.43 -12.70 -1.77
N ALA A 228 -16.11 -12.64 -1.58
CA ALA A 228 -15.27 -11.57 -2.15
C ALA A 228 -14.79 -11.85 -3.58
N ILE A 229 -14.76 -13.11 -4.02
CA ILE A 229 -14.13 -13.52 -5.29
C ILE A 229 -15.11 -14.29 -6.19
N SER A 230 -15.62 -15.44 -5.74
CA SER A 230 -16.48 -16.30 -6.58
C SER A 230 -17.87 -15.72 -6.77
N PHE A 231 -18.48 -15.19 -5.71
CA PHE A 231 -19.77 -14.51 -5.74
C PHE A 231 -19.82 -13.36 -6.76
N PRO A 232 -18.87 -12.41 -6.77
CA PRO A 232 -18.88 -11.34 -7.74
C PRO A 232 -18.55 -11.81 -9.16
N ALA A 233 -17.69 -12.82 -9.31
CA ALA A 233 -17.44 -13.44 -10.61
C ALA A 233 -18.67 -14.23 -11.11
N GLY A 234 -19.56 -14.66 -10.22
CA GLY A 234 -20.68 -15.56 -10.52
C GLY A 234 -20.24 -16.99 -10.86
N ALA A 235 -18.97 -17.33 -10.64
CA ALA A 235 -18.34 -18.59 -11.04
C ALA A 235 -17.09 -18.87 -10.20
N GLY A 236 -16.51 -20.06 -10.34
CA GLY A 236 -15.32 -20.48 -9.57
C GLY A 236 -15.61 -20.83 -8.11
N TRP A 237 -16.88 -21.10 -7.79
CA TRP A 237 -17.33 -21.51 -6.46
C TRP A 237 -16.55 -22.70 -5.92
N GLY A 238 -16.18 -22.63 -4.65
CA GLY A 238 -15.43 -23.65 -3.93
C GLY A 238 -13.92 -23.51 -4.06
N LEU A 239 -13.39 -22.73 -5.00
CA LEU A 239 -11.93 -22.58 -5.18
C LEU A 239 -11.30 -21.72 -4.08
N PRO A 240 -11.79 -20.51 -3.75
CA PRO A 240 -11.33 -19.78 -2.56
C PRO A 240 -11.51 -20.56 -1.27
N PHE A 241 -12.63 -21.27 -1.09
CA PHE A 241 -12.83 -22.12 0.09
C PHE A 241 -11.76 -23.22 0.16
N LEU A 242 -11.49 -23.90 -0.95
CA LEU A 242 -10.46 -24.92 -1.04
C LEU A 242 -9.06 -24.36 -0.73
N TYR A 243 -8.72 -23.14 -1.17
CA TYR A 243 -7.47 -22.48 -0.81
C TYR A 243 -7.29 -22.45 0.72
N PHE A 244 -8.32 -22.03 1.46
CA PHE A 244 -8.25 -21.94 2.91
C PHE A 244 -8.34 -23.29 3.61
N VAL A 245 -9.00 -24.29 3.03
CA VAL A 245 -8.90 -25.68 3.49
C VAL A 245 -7.45 -26.18 3.38
N VAL A 246 -6.79 -25.91 2.25
CA VAL A 246 -5.36 -26.23 2.07
C VAL A 246 -4.52 -25.51 3.12
N GLN A 247 -4.75 -24.22 3.38
CA GLN A 247 -4.04 -23.49 4.45
C GLN A 247 -4.27 -24.11 5.84
N ALA A 248 -5.48 -24.56 6.16
CA ALA A 248 -5.79 -25.21 7.44
C ALA A 248 -5.07 -26.57 7.60
N VAL A 249 -4.99 -27.35 6.52
CA VAL A 249 -4.24 -28.61 6.50
C VAL A 249 -2.74 -28.34 6.64
N LEU A 250 -2.18 -27.42 5.85
CA LEU A 250 -0.76 -27.07 5.90
C LEU A 250 -0.35 -26.47 7.25
N TYR A 251 -1.23 -25.68 7.87
CA TYR A 251 -1.04 -25.22 9.25
C TYR A 251 -0.93 -26.40 10.23
N THR A 252 -1.84 -27.37 10.16
CA THR A 252 -1.82 -28.55 11.05
C THR A 252 -0.58 -29.41 10.82
N VAL A 253 -0.26 -29.70 9.55
CA VAL A 253 0.96 -30.43 9.15
C VAL A 253 2.20 -29.70 9.67
N GLU A 254 2.28 -28.38 9.51
CA GLU A 254 3.40 -27.60 10.02
C GLU A 254 3.59 -27.75 11.55
N GLN A 255 2.50 -27.82 12.32
CA GLN A 255 2.60 -28.02 13.77
C GLN A 255 3.18 -29.40 14.15
N GLU A 256 3.00 -30.41 13.30
CA GLU A 256 3.51 -31.77 13.53
C GLU A 256 4.94 -31.96 13.01
N PHE A 257 5.26 -31.44 11.83
CA PHE A 257 6.53 -31.67 11.15
C PHE A 257 7.57 -30.56 11.35
N PHE A 258 7.14 -29.35 11.73
CA PHE A 258 8.01 -28.20 11.99
C PHE A 258 7.69 -27.48 13.32
N PRO A 259 7.62 -28.19 14.47
CA PRO A 259 7.33 -27.59 15.76
C PRO A 259 8.36 -26.51 16.16
N ALA A 260 7.98 -25.71 17.17
CA ALA A 260 8.47 -24.37 17.51
C ALA A 260 9.97 -24.07 17.24
N PRO A 261 10.29 -22.82 16.83
CA PRO A 261 11.65 -22.46 16.42
C PRO A 261 12.63 -22.55 17.60
N ALA A 262 13.71 -23.32 17.42
CA ALA A 262 14.80 -23.38 18.38
C ALA A 262 15.76 -22.20 18.24
N ASP A 263 16.03 -21.69 17.02
CA ASP A 263 16.59 -20.36 16.77
C ASP A 263 16.69 -20.03 15.27
N SER A 264 16.67 -18.72 15.02
CA SER A 264 16.84 -17.87 13.83
C SER A 264 16.75 -18.41 12.38
N ASN A 265 15.93 -17.69 11.60
CA ASN A 265 15.99 -17.48 10.15
C ASN A 265 16.34 -18.68 9.24
N SER A 266 15.50 -19.71 9.23
CA SER A 266 15.67 -20.84 8.31
C SER A 266 15.17 -20.50 6.89
N MET A 267 16.08 -20.53 5.91
CA MET A 267 15.73 -20.41 4.49
C MET A 267 14.77 -21.52 4.03
N LEU A 268 14.92 -22.74 4.56
CA LEU A 268 14.00 -23.84 4.29
C LEU A 268 12.58 -23.53 4.77
N ARG A 269 12.42 -22.96 5.98
CA ARG A 269 11.10 -22.58 6.51
C ARG A 269 10.48 -21.42 5.73
N ARG A 270 11.30 -20.46 5.28
CA ARG A 270 10.84 -19.38 4.38
C ARG A 270 10.37 -19.93 3.05
N ALA A 271 11.13 -20.84 2.45
CA ALA A 271 10.76 -21.51 1.19
C ALA A 271 9.49 -22.34 1.37
N TRP A 272 9.39 -23.13 2.44
CA TRP A 272 8.17 -23.86 2.80
C TRP A 272 6.97 -22.93 2.90
N THR A 273 7.09 -21.84 3.65
CA THR A 273 5.98 -20.87 3.83
C THR A 273 5.59 -20.22 2.51
N ALA A 274 6.58 -19.83 1.70
CA ALA A 274 6.32 -19.27 0.37
C ALA A 274 5.59 -20.26 -0.53
N ILE A 275 6.00 -21.53 -0.57
CA ILE A 275 5.32 -22.57 -1.36
C ILE A 275 3.91 -22.83 -0.82
N ALA A 276 3.76 -22.94 0.50
CA ALA A 276 2.50 -23.22 1.17
C ALA A 276 1.46 -22.11 0.94
N VAL A 277 1.89 -20.84 0.95
CA VAL A 277 1.01 -19.68 0.76
C VAL A 277 0.82 -19.36 -0.72
N VAL A 278 1.89 -19.27 -1.50
CA VAL A 278 1.87 -18.82 -2.90
C VAL A 278 1.45 -19.93 -3.87
N GLY A 279 1.87 -21.18 -3.63
CA GLY A 279 1.55 -22.31 -4.49
C GLY A 279 0.06 -22.47 -4.80
N PRO A 280 -0.85 -22.44 -3.80
CA PRO A 280 -2.28 -22.58 -4.04
C PRO A 280 -2.99 -21.28 -4.49
N VAL A 281 -2.29 -20.15 -4.66
CA VAL A 281 -2.90 -18.86 -5.08
C VAL A 281 -3.78 -18.93 -6.34
N PRO A 282 -3.52 -19.79 -7.35
CA PRO A 282 -4.44 -20.01 -8.46
C PRO A 282 -5.86 -20.43 -8.09
N LEU A 283 -6.05 -21.04 -6.91
CA LEU A 283 -7.37 -21.33 -6.36
C LEU A 283 -8.08 -20.05 -5.88
N LEU A 284 -7.32 -19.10 -5.34
CA LEU A 284 -7.84 -17.83 -4.86
C LEU A 284 -8.16 -16.89 -6.03
N PHE A 285 -7.19 -16.63 -6.92
CA PHE A 285 -7.40 -15.80 -8.12
C PHE A 285 -7.70 -16.68 -9.35
N HIS A 286 -8.81 -17.41 -9.27
CA HIS A 286 -9.24 -18.33 -10.31
C HIS A 286 -9.54 -17.63 -11.65
N GLY A 287 -9.56 -18.43 -12.71
CA GLY A 287 -9.76 -17.97 -14.08
C GLY A 287 -10.99 -17.07 -14.26
N PRO A 288 -12.20 -17.48 -13.83
CA PRO A 288 -13.40 -16.65 -13.92
C PRO A 288 -13.23 -15.28 -13.27
N PHE A 289 -12.70 -15.19 -12.04
CA PHE A 289 -12.48 -13.90 -11.39
C PHE A 289 -11.53 -13.00 -12.18
N ARG A 290 -10.39 -13.55 -12.64
CA ARG A 290 -9.41 -12.78 -13.43
C ARG A 290 -10.01 -12.30 -14.75
N MET A 291 -10.78 -13.14 -15.44
CA MET A 291 -11.40 -12.75 -16.70
C MET A 291 -12.56 -11.75 -16.53
N THR A 292 -13.27 -11.78 -15.40
CA THR A 292 -14.36 -10.83 -15.13
C THR A 292 -13.85 -9.46 -14.68
N PHE A 293 -12.77 -9.40 -13.88
CA PHE A 293 -12.35 -8.14 -13.23
C PHE A 293 -10.97 -7.65 -13.63
N ILE A 294 -10.01 -8.54 -13.91
CA ILE A 294 -8.62 -8.15 -14.19
C ILE A 294 -8.40 -7.97 -15.69
N ALA A 295 -8.95 -8.87 -16.52
CA ALA A 295 -8.83 -8.78 -17.97
C ALA A 295 -9.46 -7.50 -18.56
N PRO A 296 -10.65 -7.04 -18.13
CA PRO A 296 -11.21 -5.79 -18.68
C PRO A 296 -10.39 -4.56 -18.30
N LEU A 297 -9.75 -4.56 -17.12
CA LEU A 297 -8.82 -3.49 -16.72
C LEU A 297 -7.57 -3.48 -17.61
N LEU A 298 -7.03 -4.66 -17.94
CA LEU A 298 -5.92 -4.77 -18.90
C LEU A 298 -6.32 -4.32 -20.30
N GLU A 299 -7.47 -4.76 -20.80
CA GLU A 299 -7.95 -4.40 -22.13
C GLU A 299 -8.20 -2.90 -22.24
N THR A 300 -8.89 -2.32 -21.25
CA THR A 300 -9.14 -0.87 -21.19
C THR A 300 -7.84 -0.09 -21.04
N GLY A 301 -6.97 -0.48 -20.12
CA GLY A 301 -5.68 0.16 -19.90
C GLY A 301 -4.78 0.08 -21.13
N ARG A 302 -4.79 -1.05 -21.85
CA ARG A 302 -4.02 -1.25 -23.07
C ARG A 302 -4.61 -0.43 -24.23
N ALA A 303 -5.94 -0.39 -24.36
CA ALA A 303 -6.60 0.45 -25.35
C ALA A 303 -6.23 1.93 -25.13
N LEU A 304 -6.24 2.41 -23.87
CA LEU A 304 -5.81 3.76 -23.52
C LEU A 304 -4.31 4.01 -23.77
N LEU A 305 -3.45 3.03 -23.50
CA LEU A 305 -2.00 3.11 -23.73
C LEU A 305 -1.63 3.12 -25.22
N LEU A 306 -2.47 2.53 -26.06
CA LEU A 306 -2.27 2.47 -27.52
C LEU A 306 -3.14 3.48 -28.28
N ALA A 307 -3.93 4.30 -27.56
CA ALA A 307 -4.83 5.27 -28.17
C ALA A 307 -4.08 6.45 -28.81
N TYR A 308 -2.85 6.72 -28.36
CA TYR A 308 -2.05 7.86 -28.81
C TYR A 308 -0.69 7.39 -29.35
N PRO A 309 -0.09 8.14 -30.29
CA PRO A 309 1.27 7.86 -30.74
C PRO A 309 2.29 8.09 -29.60
N LEU A 310 3.47 7.48 -29.72
CA LEU A 310 4.54 7.60 -28.73
C LEU A 310 4.92 9.06 -28.46
N GLU A 311 4.96 9.89 -29.51
CA GLU A 311 5.24 11.33 -29.42
C GLU A 311 4.30 12.08 -28.46
N ALA A 312 3.02 11.70 -28.40
CA ALA A 312 2.06 12.32 -27.49
C ALA A 312 2.38 12.01 -26.02
N TYR A 313 2.85 10.78 -25.73
CA TYR A 313 3.31 10.41 -24.38
C TYR A 313 4.63 11.10 -24.02
N VAL A 314 5.55 11.25 -24.97
CA VAL A 314 6.78 12.03 -24.78
C VAL A 314 6.44 13.48 -24.47
N SER A 315 5.55 14.11 -25.25
CA SER A 315 5.07 15.47 -25.02
C SER A 315 4.40 15.63 -23.64
N ALA A 316 3.50 14.72 -23.27
CA ALA A 316 2.88 14.72 -21.95
C ALA A 316 3.92 14.55 -20.83
N GLY A 317 4.91 13.67 -21.03
CA GLY A 317 6.03 13.49 -20.11
C GLY A 317 6.83 14.77 -19.93
N LEU A 318 7.11 15.52 -21.00
CA LEU A 318 7.82 16.80 -20.94
C LEU A 318 7.03 17.85 -20.14
N TRP A 319 5.70 17.89 -20.26
CA TRP A 319 4.86 18.74 -19.40
C TRP A 319 4.98 18.34 -17.92
N VAL A 320 4.97 17.05 -17.61
CA VAL A 320 5.24 16.55 -16.26
C VAL A 320 6.64 16.95 -15.80
N GLY A 321 7.64 16.88 -16.68
CA GLY A 321 9.01 17.32 -16.40
C GLY A 321 9.07 18.80 -16.04
N ALA A 322 8.44 19.67 -16.85
CA ALA A 322 8.39 21.11 -16.60
C ALA A 322 7.76 21.44 -15.24
N VAL A 323 6.62 20.81 -14.90
CA VAL A 323 6.00 20.94 -13.57
C VAL A 323 6.94 20.43 -12.49
N GLY A 324 7.61 19.30 -12.71
CA GLY A 324 8.61 18.73 -11.81
C GLY A 324 9.74 19.69 -11.46
N HIS A 325 10.28 20.42 -12.45
CA HIS A 325 11.27 21.47 -12.20
C HIS A 325 10.74 22.57 -11.27
N PHE A 326 9.50 23.02 -11.44
CA PHE A 326 8.90 24.02 -10.55
C PHE A 326 8.61 23.46 -9.15
N MET A 327 8.26 22.17 -9.02
CA MET A 327 8.09 21.52 -7.72
C MET A 327 9.39 21.49 -6.91
N ILE A 328 10.54 21.31 -7.57
CA ILE A 328 11.86 21.35 -6.91
C ILE A 328 12.13 22.71 -6.26
N LEU A 329 11.61 23.80 -6.82
CA LEU A 329 11.77 25.14 -6.22
C LEU A 329 11.05 25.24 -4.87
N GLY A 330 9.92 24.54 -4.71
CA GLY A 330 9.22 24.47 -3.44
C GLY A 330 10.09 23.84 -2.34
N ALA A 331 10.78 22.74 -2.65
CA ALA A 331 11.74 22.14 -1.72
C ALA A 331 12.97 23.05 -1.52
N SER A 332 13.50 23.63 -2.59
CA SER A 332 14.69 24.49 -2.55
C SER A 332 14.50 25.73 -1.66
N PHE A 333 13.28 26.27 -1.61
CA PHE A 333 12.95 27.42 -0.76
C PHE A 333 12.96 27.08 0.74
N GLN A 334 12.70 25.83 1.12
CA GLN A 334 12.69 25.37 2.51
C GLN A 334 14.10 25.08 3.05
N VAL A 335 15.05 24.75 2.16
CA VAL A 335 16.41 24.30 2.53
C VAL A 335 17.13 25.24 3.52
N PRO A 336 17.15 26.58 3.35
CA PRO A 336 17.89 27.45 4.26
C PRO A 336 17.37 27.42 5.70
N GLU A 337 16.06 27.22 5.88
CA GLU A 337 15.42 27.16 7.20
C GLU A 337 15.62 25.78 7.83
N GLU A 338 15.32 24.72 7.09
CA GLU A 338 15.42 23.33 7.59
C GLU A 338 16.87 22.93 7.93
N LEU A 339 17.86 23.47 7.22
CA LEU A 339 19.29 23.20 7.48
C LEU A 339 19.97 24.27 8.35
N ASP A 340 19.21 25.17 9.01
CA ASP A 340 19.72 26.24 9.87
C ASP A 340 20.91 27.01 9.25
N TRP A 341 20.78 27.38 7.97
CA TRP A 341 21.85 28.06 7.24
C TRP A 341 22.20 29.43 7.82
N GLU A 342 21.28 30.05 8.55
CA GLU A 342 21.56 31.30 9.25
C GLU A 342 22.69 31.11 10.26
N THR A 343 22.60 30.08 11.11
CA THR A 343 23.59 29.78 12.14
C THR A 343 24.84 29.14 11.55
N ASP A 344 24.69 28.17 10.64
CA ASP A 344 25.82 27.41 10.11
C ASP A 344 26.69 28.23 9.17
N LEU A 345 26.07 28.95 8.23
CA LEU A 345 26.84 29.82 7.33
C LEU A 345 27.37 31.07 8.05
N ALA A 346 26.86 31.41 9.25
CA ALA A 346 27.41 32.47 10.06
C ALA A 346 28.88 32.22 10.46
N GLN A 347 29.26 30.95 10.60
CA GLN A 347 30.60 30.52 11.00
C GLN A 347 31.64 30.66 9.87
N LEU A 348 31.19 30.77 8.62
CA LEU A 348 32.04 30.93 7.45
C LEU A 348 32.52 32.37 7.28
N LYS A 349 33.70 32.53 6.65
CA LYS A 349 34.18 33.84 6.18
C LYS A 349 33.14 34.49 5.25
N PRO A 350 32.99 35.84 5.25
CA PRO A 350 31.97 36.52 4.47
C PRO A 350 31.97 36.18 2.96
N LEU A 351 33.15 35.93 2.38
CA LEU A 351 33.27 35.51 0.99
C LEU A 351 32.65 34.11 0.76
N ASN A 352 33.00 33.12 1.58
CA ASN A 352 32.50 31.75 1.44
C ASN A 352 30.98 31.68 1.61
N ARG A 353 30.41 32.49 2.52
CA ARG A 353 28.96 32.64 2.66
C ARG A 353 28.30 33.14 1.37
N LYS A 354 28.87 34.20 0.75
CA LYS A 354 28.37 34.74 -0.52
C LYS A 354 28.51 33.74 -1.67
N VAL A 355 29.59 32.95 -1.69
CA VAL A 355 29.79 31.89 -2.68
C VAL A 355 28.69 30.84 -2.58
N MET A 356 28.34 30.39 -1.37
CA MET A 356 27.24 29.42 -1.17
C MET A 356 25.91 29.93 -1.74
N TRP A 357 25.54 31.18 -1.43
CA TRP A 357 24.34 31.82 -1.98
C TRP A 357 24.40 32.01 -3.50
N THR A 358 25.58 32.32 -4.04
CA THR A 358 25.78 32.46 -5.49
C THR A 358 25.54 31.14 -6.21
N TYR A 359 26.09 30.04 -5.69
CA TYR A 359 25.86 28.70 -6.24
C TYR A 359 24.40 28.28 -6.13
N GLY A 360 23.76 28.51 -4.98
CA GLY A 360 22.32 28.29 -4.81
C GLY A 360 21.49 29.06 -5.84
N GLY A 361 21.80 30.35 -6.06
CA GLY A 361 21.14 31.18 -7.06
C GLY A 361 21.31 30.66 -8.50
N TYR A 362 22.51 30.20 -8.87
CA TYR A 362 22.75 29.59 -10.18
C TYR A 362 21.99 28.27 -10.36
N ILE A 363 21.91 27.44 -9.31
CA ILE A 363 21.14 26.18 -9.34
C ILE A 363 19.66 26.48 -9.56
N VAL A 364 19.08 27.40 -8.77
CA VAL A 364 17.67 27.81 -8.91
C VAL A 364 17.40 28.39 -10.30
N MET A 365 18.27 29.27 -10.79
CA MET A 365 18.15 29.85 -12.14
C MET A 365 18.19 28.76 -13.21
N MET A 366 19.05 27.75 -13.07
CA MET A 366 19.13 26.63 -14.00
C MET A 366 17.85 25.80 -14.00
N ILE A 367 17.31 25.48 -12.81
CA ILE A 367 16.05 24.73 -12.65
C ILE A 367 14.88 25.48 -13.29
N VAL A 368 14.75 26.79 -13.00
CA VAL A 368 13.73 27.66 -13.62
C VAL A 368 13.91 27.65 -15.14
N SER A 369 15.14 27.78 -15.62
CA SER A 369 15.44 27.78 -17.06
C SER A 369 15.02 26.47 -17.71
N PHE A 370 15.32 25.31 -17.12
CA PHE A 370 14.88 24.02 -17.64
C PHE A 370 13.34 23.90 -17.68
N GLY A 371 12.65 24.30 -16.61
CA GLY A 371 11.18 24.28 -16.56
C GLY A 371 10.54 25.19 -17.62
N VAL A 372 11.01 26.44 -17.72
CA VAL A 372 10.51 27.43 -18.70
C VAL A 372 10.82 27.00 -20.13
N MET A 373 12.06 26.60 -20.42
CA MET A 373 12.45 26.15 -21.76
C MET A 373 11.66 24.91 -22.16
N THR A 374 11.40 23.99 -21.24
CA THR A 374 10.56 22.82 -21.54
C THR A 374 9.12 23.25 -21.83
N ALA A 375 8.51 24.10 -20.99
CA ALA A 375 7.13 24.54 -21.22
C ALA A 375 6.97 25.27 -22.57
N LEU A 376 7.91 26.15 -22.91
CA LEU A 376 7.88 26.93 -24.15
C LEU A 376 8.20 26.07 -25.38
N PHE A 377 9.11 25.10 -25.26
CA PHE A 377 9.66 24.36 -26.39
C PHE A 377 9.40 22.85 -26.37
N HIS A 378 8.37 22.41 -25.64
CA HIS A 378 8.04 20.98 -25.51
C HIS A 378 7.74 20.32 -26.87
N GLU A 379 7.11 21.05 -27.80
CA GLU A 379 6.85 20.53 -29.15
C GLU A 379 8.15 20.27 -29.92
N GLN A 380 9.13 21.17 -29.83
CA GLN A 380 10.42 20.99 -30.51
C GLN A 380 11.28 19.90 -29.85
N LEU A 381 11.14 19.72 -28.52
CA LEU A 381 11.73 18.62 -27.75
C LEU A 381 11.13 17.27 -28.16
N ALA A 382 9.80 17.19 -28.28
CA ALA A 382 9.11 16.00 -28.75
C ALA A 382 9.44 15.68 -30.22
N ALA A 383 9.53 16.69 -31.08
CA ALA A 383 9.87 16.56 -32.50
C ALA A 383 11.35 16.21 -32.76
N GLY A 384 12.23 16.30 -31.76
CA GLY A 384 13.61 15.82 -31.86
C GLY A 384 14.54 16.69 -32.70
N THR A 385 14.31 18.00 -32.75
CA THR A 385 15.28 18.89 -33.44
C THR A 385 16.66 18.81 -32.77
N PRO A 386 17.79 18.94 -33.51
CA PRO A 386 19.12 18.74 -32.94
C PRO A 386 19.42 19.59 -31.70
N VAL A 387 18.98 20.85 -31.70
CA VAL A 387 19.17 21.77 -30.55
C VAL A 387 18.31 21.33 -29.36
N ALA A 388 17.06 20.91 -29.60
CA ALA A 388 16.18 20.45 -28.53
C ALA A 388 16.68 19.14 -27.91
N LEU A 389 17.17 18.20 -28.72
CA LEU A 389 17.83 16.99 -28.20
C LEU A 389 19.11 17.34 -27.42
N GLY A 390 19.87 18.34 -27.87
CA GLY A 390 21.00 18.88 -27.10
C GLY A 390 20.60 19.40 -25.71
N LEU A 391 19.49 20.15 -25.64
CA LEU A 391 18.92 20.62 -24.37
C LEU A 391 18.44 19.45 -23.50
N ALA A 392 17.72 18.48 -24.06
CA ALA A 392 17.27 17.29 -23.35
C ALA A 392 18.47 16.50 -22.77
N GLY A 393 19.52 16.30 -23.57
CA GLY A 393 20.77 15.66 -23.14
C GLY A 393 21.47 16.42 -22.01
N LEU A 394 21.50 17.76 -22.06
CA LEU A 394 22.02 18.59 -20.98
C LEU A 394 21.23 18.40 -19.69
N ILE A 395 19.90 18.37 -19.76
CA ILE A 395 19.02 18.15 -18.60
C ILE A 395 19.24 16.75 -18.01
N VAL A 396 19.32 15.72 -18.85
CA VAL A 396 19.63 14.35 -18.43
C VAL A 396 20.97 14.30 -17.71
N LEU A 397 22.01 14.90 -18.29
CA LEU A 397 23.34 14.95 -17.68
C LEU A 397 23.32 15.66 -16.32
N PHE A 398 22.68 16.82 -16.23
CA PHE A 398 22.59 17.61 -15.00
C PHE A 398 21.96 16.81 -13.86
N TRP A 399 20.80 16.21 -14.10
CA TRP A 399 20.11 15.42 -13.07
C TRP A 399 20.82 14.10 -12.76
N THR A 400 21.42 13.46 -13.76
CA THR A 400 22.23 12.26 -13.54
C THR A 400 23.40 12.56 -12.62
N VAL A 401 24.16 13.64 -12.87
CA VAL A 401 25.25 14.06 -11.99
C VAL A 401 24.72 14.38 -10.60
N ARG A 402 23.59 15.10 -10.48
CA ARG A 402 22.98 15.39 -9.17
C ARG A 402 22.65 14.12 -8.38
N VAL A 403 22.10 13.10 -9.03
CA VAL A 403 21.80 11.80 -8.41
C VAL A 403 23.08 11.06 -8.05
N LEU A 404 24.08 11.00 -8.93
CA LEU A 404 25.36 10.34 -8.63
C LEU A 404 26.06 10.98 -7.44
N VAL A 405 26.08 12.32 -7.35
CA VAL A 405 26.61 13.04 -6.18
C VAL A 405 25.83 12.66 -4.92
N ASP A 406 24.52 12.55 -5.01
CA ASP A 406 23.66 12.17 -3.87
C ASP A 406 24.03 10.80 -3.29
N PHE A 407 24.24 9.80 -4.16
CA PHE A 407 24.46 8.42 -3.76
C PHE A 407 25.92 8.07 -3.46
N PHE A 408 26.88 8.78 -4.07
CA PHE A 408 28.30 8.40 -4.01
C PHE A 408 29.21 9.43 -3.36
N TYR A 409 28.74 10.66 -3.16
CA TYR A 409 29.54 11.72 -2.54
C TYR A 409 29.01 12.15 -1.17
N TYR A 410 27.69 12.25 -0.98
CA TYR A 410 27.13 12.56 0.34
C TYR A 410 27.05 11.31 1.22
N ASP A 411 27.51 11.43 2.46
CA ASP A 411 27.34 10.39 3.46
C ASP A 411 26.00 10.58 4.19
N HIS A 412 25.31 9.47 4.47
CA HIS A 412 24.02 9.54 5.16
C HIS A 412 24.14 10.11 6.58
N GLU A 413 25.31 9.97 7.20
CA GLU A 413 25.64 10.51 8.52
C GLU A 413 25.68 12.05 8.55
N ASP A 414 25.85 12.70 7.39
CA ASP A 414 25.87 14.17 7.28
C ASP A 414 24.46 14.77 7.19
N TRP A 415 23.43 13.95 7.00
CA TRP A 415 22.05 14.42 6.85
C TRP A 415 21.36 14.54 8.21
N PRO A 416 20.49 15.56 8.40
CA PRO A 416 19.67 15.65 9.59
C PRO A 416 18.78 14.41 9.76
N ASP A 417 18.74 13.91 10.99
CA ASP A 417 17.82 12.83 11.36
C ASP A 417 16.37 13.32 11.35
N GLY A 418 15.45 12.40 11.06
CA GLY A 418 14.01 12.63 11.18
C GLY A 418 13.21 12.13 9.98
N VAL A 419 11.93 11.80 10.23
CA VAL A 419 11.07 11.24 9.18
C VAL A 419 10.88 12.21 8.02
N TYR A 420 10.77 13.51 8.32
CA TYR A 420 10.60 14.56 7.31
C TYR A 420 11.73 14.54 6.27
N TYR A 421 12.99 14.47 6.71
CA TYR A 421 14.15 14.45 5.83
C TYR A 421 14.23 13.18 4.99
N VAL A 422 13.96 12.00 5.58
CA VAL A 422 13.97 10.74 4.83
C VAL A 422 12.87 10.70 3.77
N VAL A 423 11.66 11.17 4.10
CA VAL A 423 10.55 11.28 3.14
C VAL A 423 10.91 12.27 2.04
N GLY A 424 11.37 13.47 2.40
CA GLY A 424 11.74 14.53 1.47
C GLY A 424 12.84 14.09 0.50
N HIS A 425 13.91 13.50 1.03
CA HIS A 425 15.01 12.95 0.24
C HIS A 425 14.52 11.85 -0.72
N THR A 426 13.72 10.89 -0.23
CA THR A 426 13.15 9.83 -1.09
C THR A 426 12.31 10.41 -2.23
N MET A 427 11.46 11.41 -1.95
CA MET A 427 10.60 12.03 -2.96
C MET A 427 11.40 12.87 -3.96
N LEU A 428 12.39 13.65 -3.51
CA LEU A 428 13.25 14.45 -4.38
C LEU A 428 14.10 13.59 -5.30
N THR A 429 14.73 12.54 -4.76
CA THR A 429 15.54 11.61 -5.56
C THR A 429 14.67 10.90 -6.60
N SER A 430 13.45 10.52 -6.24
CA SER A 430 12.48 9.94 -7.19
C SER A 430 12.07 10.93 -8.28
N LEU A 431 11.91 12.22 -7.93
CA LEU A 431 11.64 13.27 -8.90
C LEU A 431 12.83 13.49 -9.85
N PHE A 432 14.07 13.49 -9.36
CA PHE A 432 15.25 13.60 -10.23
C PHE A 432 15.36 12.42 -11.20
N LEU A 433 15.11 11.20 -10.72
CA LEU A 433 15.04 10.00 -11.57
C LEU A 433 13.93 10.09 -12.62
N LEU A 434 12.76 10.62 -12.25
CA LEU A 434 11.67 10.89 -13.18
C LEU A 434 12.09 11.90 -14.26
N LEU A 435 12.75 13.00 -13.88
CA LEU A 435 13.26 13.98 -14.84
C LEU A 435 14.26 13.32 -15.79
N ILE A 436 15.20 12.53 -15.29
CA ILE A 436 16.13 11.77 -16.16
C ILE A 436 15.35 10.92 -17.17
N ALA A 437 14.35 10.14 -16.72
CA ALA A 437 13.56 9.29 -17.60
C ALA A 437 12.76 10.09 -18.65
N VAL A 438 12.11 11.19 -18.24
CA VAL A 438 11.32 12.06 -19.11
C VAL A 438 12.19 12.68 -20.21
N TYR A 439 13.35 13.24 -19.87
CA TYR A 439 14.21 13.89 -20.86
C TYR A 439 15.09 12.90 -21.64
N ALA A 440 15.27 11.68 -21.15
CA ALA A 440 15.87 10.59 -21.93
C ALA A 440 14.91 10.04 -22.99
N ALA A 441 13.59 10.08 -22.76
CA ALA A 441 12.59 9.56 -23.69
C ALA A 441 12.71 10.13 -25.13
N PRO A 442 12.73 11.46 -25.37
CA PRO A 442 12.89 11.97 -26.74
C PRO A 442 14.25 11.58 -27.35
N LEU A 443 15.33 11.51 -26.56
CA LEU A 443 16.62 11.04 -27.07
C LEU A 443 16.53 9.60 -27.58
N VAL A 444 15.94 8.70 -26.78
CA VAL A 444 15.82 7.29 -27.12
C VAL A 444 14.91 7.08 -28.33
N VAL A 445 13.74 7.73 -28.36
CA VAL A 445 12.79 7.61 -29.48
C VAL A 445 13.45 7.99 -30.81
N HIS A 446 14.10 9.16 -30.85
CA HIS A 446 14.75 9.66 -32.06
C HIS A 446 16.03 8.89 -32.43
N MET A 447 16.79 8.38 -31.45
CA MET A 447 17.96 7.52 -31.71
C MET A 447 17.57 6.15 -32.28
N LEU A 448 16.42 5.61 -31.89
CA LEU A 448 15.90 4.33 -32.40
C LEU A 448 15.19 4.47 -33.76
N GLY A 449 15.07 5.69 -34.30
CA GLY A 449 14.42 5.98 -35.57
C GLY A 449 12.91 5.73 -35.55
N ALA A 450 12.28 5.87 -34.37
CA ALA A 450 10.86 5.65 -34.13
C ALA A 450 10.03 6.94 -34.27
#